data_AF-A0A099CVI6-F1
#
_entry.id   AF-A0A099CVI6-F1
#
_cell.length_a   1.000
_cell.length_b   1.000
_cell.length_c   1.000
_cell.angle_alpha   90.00
_cell.angle_beta   90.00
_cell.angle_gamma   90.00
#
_symmetry.space_group_name_H-M   'P 1'
#
loop_
_entity.id
_entity.type
_entity.pdbx_description
1 polymer ?
#
loop_
_entity_poly.entity_id
_entity_poly.type
_entity_poly.pdbx_seq_one_letter_code
_entity_poly.pdbx_strand_id
1 'polypeptide(L)'
;MNVSESRSPASDAHPLNLRELAPHLRAMLADEDWLPACQDLDKLDELLYRIDTEPSCGNEVPDPDVALLIAAHQDFCRFRRAMAARLNTPDDTPLHITPDEWLQLRLRHGRAPESLEPYANYRAEEDRFHVVD
;
A
#
# COMPACT_ATOMS: atom_id res chain seq x y z
N MET A 1 25.43 18.85 39.20
CA MET A 1 25.15 17.74 38.27
C MET A 1 23.68 17.86 37.89
N ASN A 2 23.37 18.52 36.77
CA ASN A 2 22.01 18.59 36.26
C ASN A 2 21.94 17.65 35.06
N VAL A 3 21.11 16.61 35.18
CA VAL A 3 20.86 15.63 34.12
C VAL A 3 20.00 16.30 33.06
N SER A 4 20.53 16.34 31.83
CA SER A 4 19.83 16.79 30.64
C SER A 4 18.60 15.90 30.39
N GLU A 5 17.40 16.47 30.45
CA GLU A 5 16.23 15.90 29.79
C GLU A 5 16.43 16.04 28.28
N SER A 6 16.98 14.99 27.67
CA SER A 6 16.94 14.80 26.22
C SER A 6 15.49 14.53 25.81
N ARG A 7 14.76 15.60 25.52
CA ARG A 7 13.45 15.54 24.87
C ARG A 7 13.68 14.94 23.48
N SER A 8 13.38 13.65 23.32
CA SER A 8 13.34 13.00 22.00
C SER A 8 12.47 13.86 21.07
N PRO A 9 12.94 14.23 19.87
CA PRO A 9 12.03 14.79 18.89
C PRO A 9 11.03 13.68 18.56
N ALA A 10 9.77 13.89 18.94
CA ALA A 10 8.67 13.20 18.30
C ALA A 10 8.94 13.31 16.80
N SER A 11 9.05 12.17 16.13
CA SER A 11 9.22 12.14 14.69
C SER A 11 7.99 12.85 14.12
N ASP A 12 8.15 14.11 13.71
CA ASP A 12 7.23 14.83 12.83
C ASP A 12 7.24 14.08 11.50
N ALA A 13 6.64 12.89 11.48
CA ALA A 13 6.24 12.24 10.26
C ALA A 13 5.10 13.09 9.72
N HIS A 14 5.45 14.13 8.96
CA HIS A 14 4.46 14.82 8.15
C HIS A 14 3.75 13.74 7.33
N PRO A 15 2.41 13.64 7.46
CA PRO A 15 1.67 12.69 6.63
C PRO A 15 1.99 13.03 5.17
N LEU A 16 2.46 12.02 4.43
CA LEU A 16 2.81 12.18 3.02
C LEU A 16 1.65 12.85 2.29
N ASN A 17 1.90 13.91 1.55
CA ASN A 17 0.86 14.57 0.77
C ASN A 17 0.55 13.81 -0.53
N LEU A 18 -0.55 14.15 -1.19
CA LEU A 18 -0.95 13.51 -2.45
C LEU A 18 0.14 13.55 -3.53
N ARG A 19 0.94 14.63 -3.61
CA ARG A 19 2.04 14.74 -4.58
C ARG A 19 3.16 13.74 -4.30
N GLU A 20 3.48 13.49 -3.03
CA GLU A 20 4.46 12.50 -2.61
C GLU A 20 3.97 11.06 -2.84
N LEU A 21 2.65 10.83 -2.77
CA LEU A 21 2.05 9.53 -3.03
C LEU A 21 1.79 9.24 -4.50
N ALA A 22 1.66 10.27 -5.35
CA ALA A 22 1.43 10.13 -6.79
C ALA A 22 2.36 9.14 -7.52
N PRO A 23 3.69 9.11 -7.32
CA PRO A 23 4.55 8.11 -7.97
C PRO A 23 4.23 6.68 -7.51
N HIS A 24 3.86 6.48 -6.24
CA HIS A 24 3.48 5.17 -5.73
C HIS A 24 2.12 4.73 -6.27
N LEU A 25 1.16 5.65 -6.34
CA LEU A 25 -0.14 5.42 -6.95
C LEU A 25 -0.01 5.02 -8.42
N ARG A 26 0.85 5.70 -9.20
CA ARG A 26 1.16 5.31 -10.58
C ARG A 26 1.78 3.92 -10.69
N ALA A 27 2.74 3.60 -9.84
CA ALA A 27 3.38 2.28 -9.84
C ALA A 27 2.37 1.17 -9.50
N MET A 28 1.44 1.44 -8.60
CA MET A 28 0.35 0.54 -8.23
C MET A 28 -0.62 0.31 -9.38
N LEU A 29 -1.05 1.36 -10.08
CA LEU A 29 -1.95 1.24 -11.24
C LEU A 29 -1.28 0.64 -12.48
N ALA A 30 0.06 0.61 -12.52
CA ALA A 30 0.82 -0.07 -13.57
C ALA A 30 1.07 -1.57 -13.28
N ASP A 31 0.76 -2.07 -12.08
CA ASP A 31 0.98 -3.47 -11.70
C ASP A 31 -0.28 -4.29 -11.99
N GLU A 32 -0.30 -4.98 -13.13
CA GLU A 32 -1.44 -5.78 -13.60
C GLU A 32 -1.86 -6.86 -12.59
N ASP A 33 -0.90 -7.45 -11.86
CA ASP A 33 -1.18 -8.44 -10.82
C ASP A 33 -1.90 -7.79 -9.61
N TRP A 34 -1.76 -6.48 -9.40
CA TRP A 34 -2.37 -5.76 -8.29
C TRP A 34 -3.74 -5.14 -8.61
N LEU A 35 -4.01 -4.81 -9.88
CA LEU A 35 -5.27 -4.18 -10.29
C LEU A 35 -6.55 -4.79 -9.72
N PRO A 36 -6.69 -6.13 -9.56
CA PRO A 36 -7.87 -6.72 -8.96
C PRO A 36 -8.16 -6.29 -7.52
N ALA A 37 -7.15 -5.79 -6.78
CA ALA A 37 -7.32 -5.27 -5.42
C ALA A 37 -7.82 -3.82 -5.35
N CYS A 38 -7.82 -3.12 -6.48
CA CYS A 38 -8.29 -1.74 -6.57
C CYS A 38 -9.80 -1.72 -6.83
N GLN A 39 -10.59 -1.35 -5.83
CA GLN A 39 -12.07 -1.34 -5.93
C GLN A 39 -12.62 -0.28 -6.89
N ASP A 40 -11.97 0.88 -7.00
CA ASP A 40 -12.44 2.03 -7.79
C ASP A 40 -11.29 2.61 -8.63
N LEU A 41 -10.89 1.89 -9.69
CA LEU A 41 -9.80 2.33 -10.59
C LEU A 41 -10.07 3.73 -11.19
N ASP A 42 -11.29 4.01 -11.63
CA ASP A 42 -11.66 5.30 -12.19
C ASP A 42 -11.43 6.47 -11.22
N LYS A 43 -11.70 6.26 -9.92
CA LYS A 43 -11.46 7.31 -8.90
C LYS A 43 -9.98 7.51 -8.64
N LEU A 44 -9.18 6.45 -8.70
CA LEU A 44 -7.73 6.52 -8.53
C LEU A 44 -7.07 7.22 -9.72
N ASP A 45 -7.57 6.97 -10.93
CA ASP A 45 -7.14 7.68 -12.14
C ASP A 45 -7.55 9.16 -12.12
N GLU A 46 -8.78 9.47 -11.70
CA GLU A 46 -9.25 10.85 -11.51
C GLU A 46 -8.40 11.59 -10.46
N LEU A 47 -8.04 10.92 -9.37
CA LEU A 47 -7.15 11.47 -8.35
C LEU A 47 -5.77 11.80 -8.93
N LEU A 48 -5.16 10.90 -9.70
CA LEU A 48 -3.90 11.18 -10.39
C LEU A 48 -4.00 12.36 -11.35
N TYR A 49 -5.08 12.39 -12.14
CA TYR A 49 -5.34 13.49 -13.05
C TYR A 49 -5.45 14.83 -12.32
N ARG A 50 -6.17 14.88 -11.20
CA ARG A 50 -6.28 16.08 -10.35
C ARG A 50 -4.94 16.50 -9.76
N ILE A 51 -4.12 15.55 -9.29
CA ILE A 51 -2.77 15.84 -8.79
C ILE A 51 -1.89 16.50 -9.86
N ASP A 52 -2.01 16.05 -11.12
CA ASP A 52 -1.21 16.55 -12.24
C ASP A 52 -1.69 17.90 -12.79
N THR A 53 -2.99 18.17 -12.70
CA THR A 53 -3.61 19.36 -13.30
C THR A 53 -3.86 20.49 -12.30
N GLU A 54 -4.01 20.18 -11.00
CA GLU A 54 -4.32 21.14 -9.95
C GLU A 54 -3.15 21.23 -8.94
N PRO A 55 -2.33 22.30 -8.98
CA PRO A 55 -1.17 22.45 -8.10
C PRO A 55 -1.51 22.45 -6.60
N SER A 56 -2.74 22.85 -6.25
CA SER A 56 -3.27 22.83 -4.88
C SER A 56 -3.59 21.43 -4.39
N CYS A 57 -4.05 20.53 -5.27
CA CYS A 57 -4.45 19.16 -4.91
C CYS A 57 -3.26 18.36 -4.37
N GLY A 58 -2.07 18.53 -4.96
CA GLY A 58 -0.87 17.82 -4.51
C GLY A 58 -0.44 18.09 -3.06
N ASN A 59 -0.91 19.17 -2.42
CA ASN A 59 -0.59 19.48 -1.02
C ASN A 59 -1.64 18.94 -0.03
N GLU A 60 -2.71 18.32 -0.52
CA GLU A 60 -3.76 17.75 0.31
C GLU A 60 -3.25 16.48 1.02
N VAL A 61 -3.81 16.23 2.20
CA VAL A 61 -3.59 14.98 2.92
C VAL A 61 -4.37 13.88 2.18
N PRO A 62 -3.74 12.74 1.85
CA PRO A 62 -4.39 11.63 1.19
C PRO A 62 -5.54 11.09 2.04
N ASP A 63 -6.56 10.59 1.35
CA ASP A 63 -7.55 9.73 1.98
C ASP A 63 -6.84 8.54 2.66
N PRO A 64 -7.18 8.20 3.92
CA PRO A 64 -6.62 7.05 4.61
C PRO A 64 -6.67 5.76 3.80
N ASP A 65 -7.74 5.54 3.03
CA ASP A 65 -7.91 4.33 2.22
C ASP A 65 -6.93 4.29 1.04
N VAL A 66 -6.64 5.44 0.42
CA VAL A 66 -5.64 5.54 -0.66
C VAL A 66 -4.24 5.31 -0.11
N ALA A 67 -3.90 5.92 1.03
CA ALA A 67 -2.62 5.72 1.67
C ALA A 67 -2.43 4.25 2.10
N LEU A 68 -3.48 3.63 2.60
CA LEU A 68 -3.52 2.23 3.00
C LEU A 68 -3.36 1.29 1.80
N LEU A 69 -4.05 1.55 0.69
CA LEU A 69 -3.96 0.76 -0.55
C LEU A 69 -2.54 0.80 -1.12
N ILE A 70 -1.90 1.97 -1.12
CA ILE A 70 -0.50 2.13 -1.53
C ILE A 70 0.44 1.34 -0.60
N ALA A 71 0.24 1.40 0.72
CA ALA A 71 1.04 0.63 1.66
C ALA A 71 0.90 -0.88 1.45
N ALA A 72 -0.32 -1.36 1.14
CA ALA A 72 -0.59 -2.75 0.80
C ALA A 72 0.14 -3.19 -0.48
N HIS A 73 0.10 -2.37 -1.53
CA HIS A 73 0.84 -2.63 -2.78
C HIS A 73 2.35 -2.75 -2.55
N GLN A 74 2.93 -1.87 -1.73
CA GLN A 74 4.36 -1.90 -1.42
C GLN A 74 4.75 -3.18 -0.68
N ASP A 75 3.91 -3.65 0.24
CA ASP A 75 4.13 -4.90 0.96
C ASP A 75 3.96 -6.12 0.06
N PHE A 76 2.96 -6.12 -0.84
CA PHE A 76 2.79 -7.10 -1.90
C PHE A 76 4.04 -7.20 -2.79
N CYS A 77 4.55 -6.07 -3.27
CA CYS A 77 5.79 -5.99 -4.04
C CYS A 77 6.98 -6.58 -3.27
N ARG A 78 7.12 -6.27 -1.98
CA ARG A 78 8.18 -6.81 -1.12
C ARG A 78 8.06 -8.32 -0.97
N PHE A 79 6.83 -8.82 -0.78
CA PHE A 79 6.56 -10.25 -0.70
C PHE A 79 6.91 -10.98 -1.99
N ARG A 80 6.48 -10.46 -3.15
CA ARG A 80 6.79 -11.01 -4.47
C ARG A 80 8.30 -11.13 -4.68
N ARG A 81 9.07 -10.09 -4.35
CA ARG A 81 10.55 -10.12 -4.39
C ARG A 81 11.15 -11.15 -3.44
N ALA A 82 10.65 -11.24 -2.21
CA ALA A 82 11.14 -12.22 -1.24
C ALA A 82 10.87 -13.68 -1.68
N MET A 83 9.73 -13.92 -2.33
CA MET A 83 9.39 -15.20 -2.94
C MET A 83 10.31 -15.52 -4.12
N ALA A 84 10.57 -14.55 -5.01
CA ALA A 84 11.49 -14.70 -6.14
C ALA A 84 12.88 -15.15 -5.68
N ALA A 85 13.43 -14.45 -4.69
CA ALA A 85 14.72 -14.73 -4.10
C ALA A 85 14.77 -16.15 -3.48
N ARG A 86 13.69 -16.59 -2.82
CA ARG A 86 13.60 -17.95 -2.24
C ARG A 86 13.59 -19.06 -3.28
N LEU A 87 12.98 -18.79 -4.43
CA LEU A 87 12.85 -19.75 -5.53
C LEU A 87 14.07 -19.74 -6.48
N ASN A 88 15.10 -18.92 -6.19
CA ASN A 88 16.23 -18.67 -7.10
C ASN A 88 15.78 -18.32 -8.53
N THR A 89 14.62 -17.71 -8.65
CA THR A 89 14.09 -17.29 -9.95
C THR A 89 14.72 -15.94 -10.29
N PRO A 90 15.23 -15.73 -11.53
CA PRO A 90 15.72 -14.42 -11.91
C PRO A 90 14.61 -13.36 -11.76
N ASP A 91 14.96 -12.15 -11.33
CA ASP A 91 14.03 -11.05 -11.06
C ASP A 91 13.10 -10.73 -12.25
N ASP A 92 13.53 -11.08 -13.47
CA ASP A 92 12.79 -10.89 -14.71
C ASP A 92 11.67 -11.91 -14.97
N THR A 93 11.57 -12.96 -14.14
CA THR A 93 10.44 -13.90 -14.22
C THR A 93 9.33 -13.42 -13.30
N PRO A 94 8.20 -12.94 -13.84
CA PRO A 94 7.09 -12.48 -13.02
C PRO A 94 6.55 -13.64 -12.19
N LEU A 95 6.64 -13.50 -10.87
CA LEU A 95 5.88 -14.32 -9.94
C LEU A 95 4.45 -13.79 -9.93
N HIS A 96 3.60 -14.40 -10.75
CA HIS A 96 2.17 -14.12 -10.75
C HIS A 96 1.56 -14.67 -9.45
N ILE A 97 1.38 -13.78 -8.49
CA ILE A 97 0.69 -14.02 -7.23
C ILE A 97 -0.45 -13.02 -7.20
N THR A 98 -1.68 -13.49 -7.05
CA THR A 98 -2.82 -12.58 -6.92
C THR A 98 -2.78 -11.87 -5.56
N PRO A 99 -3.42 -10.69 -5.42
CA PRO A 99 -3.48 -10.00 -4.14
C PRO A 99 -4.16 -10.87 -3.07
N ASP A 100 -5.15 -11.66 -3.44
CA ASP A 100 -5.84 -12.60 -2.55
C ASP A 100 -4.91 -13.70 -2.03
N GLU A 101 -4.11 -14.32 -2.92
CA GLU A 101 -3.14 -15.32 -2.52
C GLU A 101 -2.06 -14.74 -1.61
N TRP A 102 -1.56 -13.55 -1.93
CA TRP A 102 -0.63 -12.83 -1.05
C TRP A 102 -1.24 -12.59 0.33
N LEU A 103 -2.46 -12.06 0.39
CA LEU A 103 -3.13 -11.75 1.64
C LEU A 103 -3.35 -13.02 2.48
N GLN A 104 -3.83 -14.11 1.86
CA GLN A 104 -3.97 -15.40 2.54
C GLN A 104 -2.63 -15.92 3.09
N LEU A 105 -1.55 -15.81 2.32
CA LEU A 105 -0.21 -16.21 2.77
C LEU A 105 0.28 -15.31 3.92
N ARG A 106 0.04 -14.00 3.87
CA ARG A 106 0.39 -13.07 4.95
C ARG A 106 -0.36 -13.38 6.24
N LEU A 107 -1.66 -13.62 6.15
CA LEU A 107 -2.51 -13.95 7.30
C LEU A 107 -2.14 -15.30 7.93
N ARG A 108 -1.79 -16.31 7.12
CA ARG A 108 -1.30 -17.62 7.63
C ARG A 108 0.04 -17.54 8.33
N HIS A 109 0.90 -16.58 7.97
CA HIS A 109 2.26 -16.45 8.50
C HIS A 109 2.43 -15.37 9.60
N GLY A 110 1.35 -14.71 10.02
CA GLY A 110 1.28 -13.95 11.28
C GLY A 110 2.21 -12.73 11.40
N ARG A 111 2.68 -12.17 10.27
CA ARG A 111 3.51 -10.94 10.24
C ARG A 111 2.95 -9.87 9.30
N ALA A 112 1.64 -9.65 9.29
CA ALA A 112 1.12 -8.46 8.60
C ALA A 112 1.77 -7.20 9.22
N PRO A 113 2.22 -6.20 8.43
CA PRO A 113 2.61 -4.91 8.96
C PRO A 113 1.44 -4.33 9.77
N GLU A 114 1.71 -3.56 10.83
CA GLU A 114 0.65 -2.89 11.62
C GLU A 114 -0.27 -2.05 10.72
N SER A 115 0.26 -1.48 9.64
CA SER A 115 -0.52 -0.75 8.64
C SER A 115 -1.52 -1.62 7.88
N LEU A 116 -1.44 -2.95 7.91
CA LEU A 116 -2.39 -3.87 7.29
C LEU A 116 -3.34 -4.53 8.30
N GLU A 117 -3.25 -4.20 9.60
CA GLU A 117 -4.22 -4.65 10.60
C GLU A 117 -5.68 -4.28 10.27
N PRO A 118 -5.99 -3.14 9.61
CA PRO A 118 -7.35 -2.89 9.14
C PRO A 118 -7.88 -3.96 8.17
N TYR A 119 -7.00 -4.63 7.42
CA TYR A 119 -7.34 -5.77 6.56
C TYR A 119 -7.33 -7.13 7.29
N ALA A 120 -7.00 -7.19 8.58
CA ALA A 120 -7.01 -8.44 9.34
C ALA A 120 -8.42 -9.01 9.56
N ASN A 121 -9.45 -8.15 9.47
CA ASN A 121 -10.86 -8.55 9.47
C ASN A 121 -11.36 -9.03 8.09
N TYR A 122 -10.49 -9.03 7.07
CA TYR A 122 -10.82 -9.50 5.74
C TYR A 122 -10.92 -11.03 5.74
N ARG A 123 -12.14 -11.55 5.82
CA ARG A 123 -12.42 -12.95 5.48
C ARG A 123 -12.77 -13.01 4.01
N ALA A 124 -12.11 -13.91 3.28
CA ALA A 124 -12.55 -14.37 1.97
C ALA A 124 -13.86 -15.16 2.12
N GLU A 125 -14.94 -14.50 2.49
CA GLU A 125 -16.30 -14.97 2.27
C GLU A 125 -16.85 -14.14 1.11
N GLU A 126 -16.90 -14.77 -0.05
CA GLU A 126 -17.60 -14.32 -1.27
C GLU A 126 -17.00 -13.08 -1.98
N ASP A 127 -15.93 -13.33 -2.73
CA ASP A 127 -15.64 -12.76 -4.06
C ASP A 127 -15.63 -11.24 -4.31
N ARG A 128 -15.72 -10.37 -3.29
CA ARG A 128 -15.60 -8.90 -3.48
C ARG A 128 -15.00 -8.18 -2.28
N PHE A 129 -14.09 -7.25 -2.58
CA PHE A 129 -13.55 -6.31 -1.60
C PHE A 129 -14.65 -5.36 -1.09
N HIS A 130 -14.97 -5.41 0.21
CA HIS A 130 -15.84 -4.44 0.86
C HIS A 130 -15.21 -3.99 2.19
N VAL A 131 -15.12 -2.67 2.38
CA VAL A 131 -14.84 -2.07 3.70
C VAL A 131 -16.15 -2.14 4.50
N VAL A 132 -16.13 -2.82 5.65
CA VAL A 132 -17.26 -2.88 6.57
C VAL A 132 -16.94 -1.93 7.74
N ASP A 133 -17.81 -0.94 7.95
CA ASP A 133 -17.81 -0.02 9.10
C ASP A 133 -17.76 -0.75 10.46
#